data_AF-A0A1I7U6B7-F1
#
_entry.id   AF-A0A1I7U6B7-F1
#
_cell.length_a   1.000
_cell.length_b   1.000
_cell.length_c   1.000
_cell.angle_alpha   90.00
_cell.angle_beta   90.00
_cell.angle_gamma   90.00
#
_symmetry.space_group_name_H-M   'P 1'
#
loop_
_entity.id
_entity.type
_entity.pdbx_description
1 polymer ?
#
loop_
_entity_poly.entity_id
_entity_poly.type
_entity_poly.pdbx_seq_one_letter_code
_entity_poly.pdbx_strand_id
1 'polypeptide(L)'
;MKSDVIKWFKVNQHVTKISFSLCHIRLTWIQFADFLSRTEVKELFIDFCTFDPSIICDKVLMALPHLEIIQIQPRYPCLLNELTDQTLIHWANSSSIPKTIQIRNGCASRITVEGVKLMILKALSADPESTSKIDWDFGLLLGPAQSDSSLLSLILCPGLETKVNDDFRSRRINLSRPNFDLQLFVPAPFPVQPTPMPAF
;
A
#
# COMPACT_ATOMS: atom_id res chain seq x y z
N MET A 1 -25.13 0.61 27.11
CA MET A 1 -23.88 0.24 26.43
C MET A 1 -22.75 0.27 27.45
N LYS A 2 -22.18 -0.89 27.80
CA LYS A 2 -20.96 -0.95 28.61
C LYS A 2 -19.78 -0.80 27.66
N SER A 3 -19.00 0.26 27.84
CA SER A 3 -17.72 0.44 27.16
C SER A 3 -16.70 -0.42 27.89
N ASP A 4 -16.37 -1.58 27.34
CA ASP A 4 -15.28 -2.40 27.85
C ASP A 4 -13.96 -1.73 27.48
N VAL A 5 -13.38 -1.01 28.45
CA VAL A 5 -12.02 -0.49 28.35
C VAL A 5 -11.09 -1.69 28.35
N ILE A 6 -10.60 -2.07 27.18
CA ILE A 6 -9.55 -3.08 27.04
C ILE A 6 -8.31 -2.54 27.76
N LYS A 7 -7.99 -3.11 28.93
CA LYS A 7 -6.71 -2.89 29.60
C LYS A 7 -5.63 -3.66 28.85
N TRP A 8 -4.93 -2.97 27.97
CA TRP A 8 -3.72 -3.50 27.36
C TRP A 8 -2.61 -3.58 28.42
N PHE A 9 -2.05 -4.77 28.63
CA PHE A 9 -0.83 -4.92 29.42
C PHE A 9 0.26 -4.04 28.80
N LYS A 10 1.07 -3.39 29.65
CA LYS A 10 2.11 -2.41 29.26
C LYS A 10 2.97 -2.96 28.12
N VAL A 11 2.65 -2.55 26.89
CA VAL A 11 3.45 -2.89 25.70
C VAL A 11 4.75 -2.09 25.82
N ASN A 12 5.89 -2.77 25.76
CA ASN A 12 7.20 -2.13 25.89
C ASN A 12 7.41 -1.13 24.75
N GLN A 13 7.90 0.06 25.07
CA GLN A 13 8.21 1.12 24.10
C GLN A 13 9.27 0.68 23.07
N HIS A 14 10.02 -0.39 23.34
CA HIS A 14 11.07 -0.93 22.47
C HIS A 14 10.58 -1.91 21.39
N VAL A 15 9.26 -2.13 21.26
CA VAL A 15 8.73 -3.01 20.20
C VAL A 15 8.86 -2.27 18.86
N THR A 16 9.83 -2.69 18.05
CA THR A 16 10.10 -2.13 16.71
C THR A 16 9.51 -2.97 15.59
N LYS A 17 9.17 -4.24 15.86
CA LYS A 17 8.61 -5.17 14.89
C LYS A 17 7.35 -5.81 15.44
N ILE A 18 6.25 -5.68 14.69
CA ILE A 18 4.96 -6.28 15.01
C ILE A 18 4.55 -7.14 13.81
N SER A 19 4.29 -8.42 14.06
CA SER A 19 3.83 -9.35 13.05
C SER A 19 2.59 -10.09 13.53
N PHE A 20 1.55 -10.05 12.70
CA PHE A 20 0.36 -10.87 12.82
C PHE A 20 0.37 -11.87 11.66
N SER A 21 0.40 -13.16 11.97
CA SER A 21 0.38 -14.21 10.95
C SER A 21 -0.74 -15.20 11.24
N LEU A 22 -1.55 -15.52 10.23
CA LEU A 22 -2.63 -16.52 10.32
C LEU A 22 -3.65 -16.23 11.43
N CYS A 23 -3.85 -14.96 11.78
CA CYS A 23 -4.71 -14.53 12.89
C CYS A 23 -6.12 -14.07 12.43
N HIS A 24 -7.04 -14.07 13.38
CA HIS A 24 -8.33 -13.36 13.29
C HIS A 24 -8.25 -12.07 14.14
N ILE A 25 -7.94 -10.94 13.51
CA ILE A 25 -7.77 -9.66 14.21
C ILE A 25 -9.16 -9.03 14.39
N ARG A 26 -9.65 -9.03 15.64
CA ARG A 26 -10.96 -8.49 16.02
C ARG A 26 -10.81 -7.17 16.77
N LEU A 27 -10.08 -6.23 16.15
CA LEU A 27 -9.87 -4.88 16.68
C LEU A 27 -10.57 -3.87 15.79
N THR A 28 -11.08 -2.79 16.39
CA THR A 28 -11.46 -1.60 15.63
C THR A 28 -10.21 -0.82 15.23
N TRP A 29 -10.32 0.05 14.22
CA TRP A 29 -9.20 0.92 13.82
C TRP A 29 -8.70 1.79 14.98
N ILE A 30 -9.59 2.21 15.89
CA ILE A 30 -9.24 3.00 17.09
C ILE A 30 -8.37 2.18 18.04
N GLN A 31 -8.79 0.93 18.33
CA GLN A 31 -8.04 0.04 19.21
C GLN A 31 -6.69 -0.33 18.60
N PHE A 32 -6.64 -0.51 17.29
CA PHE A 32 -5.41 -0.83 16.58
C PHE A 32 -4.45 0.37 16.57
N ALA A 33 -4.94 1.58 16.30
CA ALA A 33 -4.15 2.81 16.39
C ALA A 33 -3.63 3.05 17.82
N ASP A 34 -4.47 2.90 18.85
CA ASP A 34 -4.06 3.04 20.25
C ASP A 34 -2.97 2.02 20.60
N PHE A 35 -3.12 0.78 20.15
CA PHE A 35 -2.10 -0.25 20.35
C PHE A 35 -0.77 0.12 19.69
N LEU A 36 -0.78 0.48 18.40
CA LEU A 36 0.45 0.79 17.67
C LEU A 36 1.14 2.08 18.16
N SER A 37 0.36 3.11 18.53
CA SER A 37 0.90 4.38 19.04
C SER A 37 1.68 4.27 20.36
N ARG A 38 1.51 3.16 21.08
CA ARG A 38 2.26 2.84 22.31
C ARG A 38 3.60 2.15 22.03
N THR A 39 3.96 1.97 20.76
CA THR A 39 5.17 1.28 20.30
C THR A 39 6.01 2.17 19.40
N GLU A 40 7.29 1.84 19.24
CA GLU A 40 8.17 2.46 18.23
C GLU A 40 8.22 1.59 16.97
N VAL A 41 7.06 1.11 16.50
CA VAL A 41 7.00 0.16 15.39
C VAL A 41 7.61 0.76 14.12
N LYS A 42 8.59 0.03 13.60
CA LYS A 42 9.27 0.26 12.32
C LYS A 42 8.84 -0.73 11.26
N GLU A 43 8.50 -1.94 11.68
CA GLU A 43 8.09 -3.00 10.79
C GLU A 43 6.73 -3.56 11.21
N LEU A 44 5.74 -3.44 10.32
CA LEU A 44 4.40 -3.97 10.51
C LEU A 44 4.07 -5.02 9.45
N PHE A 45 3.80 -6.25 9.89
CA PHE A 45 3.40 -7.36 9.02
C PHE A 45 2.01 -7.85 9.43
N ILE A 46 1.12 -7.97 8.45
CA ILE A 46 -0.20 -8.59 8.59
C ILE A 46 -0.36 -9.62 7.47
N ASP A 47 -0.02 -10.87 7.79
CA ASP A 47 0.12 -11.94 6.82
C ASP A 47 -0.94 -13.02 7.00
N PHE A 48 -1.68 -13.29 5.93
CA PHE A 48 -2.75 -14.28 5.85
C PHE A 48 -3.79 -14.18 6.99
N CYS A 49 -4.00 -12.96 7.50
CA CYS A 49 -4.94 -12.68 8.55
C CYS A 49 -6.34 -12.37 7.98
N THR A 50 -7.36 -12.55 8.82
CA THR A 50 -8.69 -11.98 8.58
C THR A 50 -8.90 -10.81 9.53
N PHE A 51 -9.39 -9.70 9.00
CA PHE A 51 -9.57 -8.46 9.74
C PHE A 51 -10.62 -7.58 9.04
N ASP A 52 -11.15 -6.60 9.77
CA ASP A 52 -11.96 -5.53 9.20
C ASP A 52 -11.05 -4.59 8.39
N PRO A 53 -11.26 -4.39 7.06
CA PRO A 53 -10.40 -3.55 6.24
C PRO A 53 -10.18 -2.13 6.77
N SER A 54 -11.10 -1.59 7.58
CA SER A 54 -10.96 -0.26 8.21
C SER A 54 -9.78 -0.16 9.18
N ILE A 55 -9.23 -1.28 9.68
CA ILE A 55 -8.03 -1.21 10.55
C ILE A 55 -6.79 -0.75 9.78
N ILE A 56 -6.79 -0.86 8.45
CA ILE A 56 -5.74 -0.31 7.59
C ILE A 56 -6.31 0.94 6.92
N CYS A 57 -6.09 2.07 7.58
CA CYS A 57 -6.58 3.38 7.14
C CYS A 57 -5.54 4.48 7.34
N ASP A 58 -5.79 5.64 6.74
CA ASP A 58 -4.87 6.78 6.81
C ASP A 58 -4.52 7.18 8.24
N LYS A 59 -5.51 7.22 9.14
CA LYS A 59 -5.28 7.59 10.55
C LYS A 59 -4.33 6.64 11.26
N VAL A 60 -4.40 5.35 10.96
CA VAL A 60 -3.54 4.34 11.58
C VAL A 60 -2.12 4.49 11.05
N LEU A 61 -1.95 4.57 9.73
CA LEU A 61 -0.61 4.60 9.12
C LEU A 61 0.13 5.93 9.36
N MET A 62 -0.59 7.05 9.37
CA MET A 62 -0.02 8.36 9.69
C MET A 62 0.37 8.49 11.17
N ALA A 63 -0.14 7.62 12.05
CA ALA A 63 0.24 7.60 13.46
C ALA A 63 1.58 6.86 13.72
N LEU A 64 2.24 6.33 12.68
CA LEU A 64 3.47 5.54 12.79
C LEU A 64 4.67 6.32 12.22
N PRO A 65 5.26 7.26 12.97
CA PRO A 65 6.29 8.18 12.47
C PRO A 65 7.62 7.50 12.12
N HIS A 66 7.83 6.26 12.56
CA HIS A 66 9.06 5.49 12.36
C HIS A 66 8.88 4.29 11.44
N LEU A 67 7.74 4.17 10.76
CA LEU A 67 7.44 3.05 9.89
C LEU A 67 8.42 3.00 8.70
N GLU A 68 9.19 1.91 8.62
CA GLU A 68 10.14 1.64 7.54
C GLU A 68 9.61 0.54 6.60
N ILE A 69 8.88 -0.43 7.14
CA ILE A 69 8.35 -1.59 6.41
C ILE A 69 6.87 -1.80 6.77
N ILE A 70 6.04 -1.88 5.75
CA ILE A 70 4.66 -2.33 5.88
C ILE A 70 4.35 -3.43 4.86
N GLN A 71 3.84 -4.55 5.36
CA GLN A 71 3.32 -5.63 4.53
C GLN A 71 1.91 -6.00 4.98
N ILE A 72 0.96 -5.87 4.06
CA ILE A 72 -0.44 -6.23 4.25
C ILE A 72 -0.78 -7.28 3.20
N GLN A 73 -0.99 -8.51 3.67
CA GLN A 73 -1.39 -9.63 2.86
C GLN A 73 -2.57 -10.33 3.55
N PRO A 74 -3.82 -9.89 3.34
CA PRO A 74 -4.97 -10.53 3.96
C PRO A 74 -5.14 -11.97 3.46
N ARG A 75 -5.92 -12.77 4.18
CA ARG A 75 -6.32 -14.12 3.76
C ARG A 75 -7.15 -14.11 2.46
N TYR A 76 -7.97 -13.09 2.29
CA TYR A 76 -8.83 -12.91 1.12
C TYR A 76 -8.66 -11.49 0.56
N PRO A 77 -8.77 -11.29 -0.77
CA PRO A 77 -8.74 -9.95 -1.36
C PRO A 77 -9.76 -9.03 -0.69
N CYS A 78 -9.36 -7.79 -0.40
CA CYS A 78 -10.23 -6.80 0.23
C CYS A 78 -9.97 -5.38 -0.28
N LEU A 79 -10.97 -4.51 -0.10
CA LEU A 79 -10.86 -3.08 -0.38
C LEU A 79 -10.50 -2.33 0.91
N LEU A 80 -9.29 -1.77 0.95
CA LEU A 80 -8.81 -0.86 1.98
C LEU A 80 -9.40 0.55 1.71
N ASN A 81 -10.69 0.68 1.96
CA ASN A 81 -11.49 1.83 1.54
C ASN A 81 -11.06 3.15 2.19
N GLU A 82 -10.44 3.09 3.36
CA GLU A 82 -9.98 4.24 4.15
C GLU A 82 -8.46 4.48 4.02
N LEU A 83 -7.81 3.78 3.10
CA LEU A 83 -6.42 4.02 2.70
C LEU A 83 -6.41 4.83 1.41
N THR A 84 -5.99 6.10 1.50
CA THR A 84 -6.05 7.08 0.42
C THR A 84 -4.70 7.75 0.19
N ASP A 85 -4.66 8.71 -0.73
CA ASP A 85 -3.47 9.54 -0.96
C ASP A 85 -3.03 10.35 0.27
N GLN A 86 -3.89 10.53 1.29
CA GLN A 86 -3.49 11.23 2.52
C GLN A 86 -2.30 10.56 3.20
N THR A 87 -2.26 9.22 3.21
CA THR A 87 -1.09 8.48 3.71
C THR A 87 0.16 8.80 2.91
N LEU A 88 0.06 8.82 1.57
CA LEU A 88 1.20 9.08 0.69
C LEU A 88 1.69 10.53 0.79
N ILE A 89 0.77 11.48 0.85
CA ILE A 89 1.07 12.91 1.08
C ILE A 89 1.76 13.09 2.43
N HIS A 90 1.30 12.41 3.47
CA HIS A 90 1.92 12.47 4.79
C HIS A 90 3.36 11.94 4.76
N TRP A 91 3.58 10.77 4.18
CA TRP A 91 4.94 10.21 4.06
C TRP A 91 5.84 11.08 3.18
N ALA A 92 5.34 11.61 2.05
CA ALA A 92 6.12 12.48 1.17
C ALA A 92 6.59 13.77 1.85
N ASN A 93 5.81 14.29 2.80
CA ASN A 93 6.13 15.49 3.58
C ASN A 93 6.90 15.19 4.87
N SER A 94 7.04 13.92 5.25
CA SER A 94 7.77 13.51 6.46
C SER A 94 9.28 13.49 6.22
N SER A 95 10.04 13.44 7.31
CA SER A 95 11.50 13.32 7.29
C SER A 95 11.98 11.95 6.81
N SER A 96 11.13 10.92 6.91
CA SER A 96 11.41 9.55 6.47
C SER A 96 10.23 8.99 5.69
N ILE A 97 10.53 8.31 4.58
CA ILE A 97 9.57 7.56 3.78
C ILE A 97 9.73 6.05 4.06
N PRO A 98 8.65 5.25 4.04
CA PRO A 98 8.78 3.80 4.14
C PRO A 98 9.61 3.25 2.98
N LYS A 99 10.60 2.41 3.29
CA LYS A 99 11.45 1.74 2.29
C LYS A 99 10.71 0.60 1.62
N THR A 100 9.84 -0.07 2.36
CA THR A 100 9.07 -1.21 1.86
C THR A 100 7.58 -1.01 2.12
N ILE A 101 6.79 -1.06 1.05
CA ILE A 101 5.33 -1.04 1.09
C ILE A 101 4.87 -2.23 0.29
N GLN A 102 4.08 -3.13 0.85
CA GLN A 102 3.64 -4.34 0.16
C GLN A 102 2.17 -4.61 0.44
N ILE A 103 1.30 -4.21 -0.49
CA ILE A 103 -0.15 -4.40 -0.43
C ILE A 103 -0.52 -5.55 -1.38
N ARG A 104 -0.61 -6.77 -0.84
CA ARG A 104 -0.61 -8.02 -1.61
C ARG A 104 -1.96 -8.72 -1.64
N ASN A 105 -2.00 -9.86 -2.34
CA ASN A 105 -3.17 -10.76 -2.45
C ASN A 105 -4.44 -10.08 -2.98
N GLY A 106 -4.30 -9.24 -4.01
CA GLY A 106 -5.42 -8.57 -4.65
C GLY A 106 -6.09 -7.49 -3.79
N CYS A 107 -5.41 -7.00 -2.76
CA CYS A 107 -5.85 -5.80 -2.04
C CYS A 107 -5.96 -4.61 -2.99
N ALA A 108 -7.08 -3.92 -2.90
CA ALA A 108 -7.28 -2.63 -3.55
C ALA A 108 -7.34 -1.53 -2.49
N SER A 109 -6.99 -0.30 -2.88
CA SER A 109 -7.14 0.89 -2.01
C SER A 109 -7.71 2.07 -2.81
N ARG A 110 -7.89 3.21 -2.13
CA ARG A 110 -8.25 4.48 -2.78
C ARG A 110 -7.02 5.32 -3.14
N ILE A 111 -5.82 4.76 -3.04
CA ILE A 111 -4.61 5.39 -3.54
C ILE A 111 -4.74 5.60 -5.05
N THR A 112 -4.35 6.79 -5.51
CA THR A 112 -4.34 7.18 -6.92
C THR A 112 -2.93 7.05 -7.50
N VAL A 113 -2.83 7.07 -8.82
CA VAL A 113 -1.53 7.12 -9.52
C VAL A 113 -0.78 8.40 -9.19
N GLU A 114 -1.49 9.51 -8.98
CA GLU A 114 -0.96 10.81 -8.63
C GLU A 114 -0.36 10.81 -7.22
N GLY A 115 -1.02 10.18 -6.26
CA GLY A 115 -0.47 9.93 -4.93
C GLY A 115 0.83 9.12 -4.99
N VAL A 116 0.85 8.04 -5.79
CA VAL A 116 2.06 7.24 -6.01
C VAL A 116 3.18 8.08 -6.63
N LYS A 117 2.89 8.91 -7.63
CA LYS A 117 3.90 9.80 -8.22
C LYS A 117 4.51 10.78 -7.24
N LEU A 118 3.70 11.35 -6.35
CA LEU A 118 4.21 12.26 -5.32
C LEU A 118 5.28 11.56 -4.48
N MET A 119 5.03 10.31 -4.08
CA MET A 119 5.99 9.47 -3.36
C MET A 119 7.25 9.19 -4.18
N ILE A 120 7.09 8.87 -5.47
CA ILE A 120 8.24 8.69 -6.38
C ILE A 120 9.08 9.96 -6.40
N LEU A 121 8.50 11.12 -6.71
CA LEU A 121 9.25 12.39 -6.80
C LEU A 121 9.99 12.71 -5.50
N LYS A 122 9.38 12.42 -4.34
CA LYS A 122 10.05 12.55 -3.04
C LYS A 122 11.23 11.58 -2.92
N ALA A 123 11.05 10.30 -3.26
CA ALA A 123 12.11 9.30 -3.20
C ALA A 123 13.27 9.60 -4.17
N LEU A 124 12.98 10.08 -5.39
CA LEU A 124 14.01 10.40 -6.38
C LEU A 124 14.77 11.69 -6.07
N SER A 125 14.20 12.59 -5.27
CA SER A 125 14.86 13.82 -4.79
C SER A 125 15.68 13.63 -3.52
N ALA A 126 15.53 12.49 -2.84
CA ALA A 126 16.42 12.11 -1.75
C ALA A 126 17.84 11.82 -2.26
N ASP A 127 18.83 11.98 -1.39
CA ASP A 127 20.25 11.89 -1.71
C ASP A 127 20.60 10.65 -2.58
N PRO A 128 21.17 10.85 -3.79
CA PRO A 128 21.59 9.77 -4.67
C PRO A 128 22.57 8.76 -4.04
N GLU A 129 23.28 9.16 -2.97
CA GLU A 129 24.23 8.30 -2.26
C GLU A 129 23.57 7.38 -1.23
N SER A 130 22.26 7.52 -0.99
CA SER A 130 21.54 6.61 -0.11
C SER A 130 21.49 5.20 -0.71
N THR A 131 22.20 4.26 -0.08
CA THR A 131 22.25 2.85 -0.49
C THR A 131 20.97 2.06 -0.17
N SER A 132 19.97 2.70 0.45
CA SER A 132 18.75 2.04 0.89
C SER A 132 17.83 1.75 -0.29
N LYS A 133 17.66 0.47 -0.59
CA LYS A 133 16.72 0.00 -1.60
C LYS A 133 15.27 0.33 -1.20
N ILE A 134 14.53 0.90 -2.14
CA ILE A 134 13.08 1.11 -2.07
C ILE A 134 12.39 -0.03 -2.83
N ASP A 135 11.35 -0.62 -2.21
CA ASP A 135 10.54 -1.71 -2.77
C ASP A 135 9.06 -1.49 -2.44
N TRP A 136 8.33 -0.95 -3.40
CA TRP A 136 6.93 -0.57 -3.25
C TRP A 136 6.01 -1.41 -4.13
N ASP A 137 4.98 -1.99 -3.52
CA ASP A 137 3.84 -2.61 -4.17
C ASP A 137 2.57 -2.04 -3.54
N PHE A 138 1.84 -1.21 -4.30
CA PHE A 138 0.60 -0.58 -3.84
C PHE A 138 -0.65 -1.43 -4.10
N GLY A 139 -0.49 -2.65 -4.62
CA GLY A 139 -1.60 -3.54 -4.95
C GLY A 139 -2.42 -3.01 -6.13
N LEU A 140 -3.73 -3.28 -6.08
CA LEU A 140 -4.67 -2.89 -7.12
C LEU A 140 -5.14 -1.44 -6.91
N LEU A 141 -4.72 -0.56 -7.80
CA LEU A 141 -5.27 0.79 -7.92
C LEU A 141 -6.61 0.68 -8.65
N LEU A 142 -7.66 1.38 -8.22
CA LEU A 142 -9.00 1.30 -8.85
C LEU A 142 -9.22 2.37 -9.91
N GLY A 143 -10.03 2.05 -10.92
CA GLY A 143 -10.30 2.93 -12.08
C GLY A 143 -10.81 4.35 -11.76
N PRO A 144 -11.70 4.58 -10.77
CA PRO A 144 -12.11 5.94 -10.39
C PRO A 144 -10.97 6.79 -9.81
N ALA A 145 -9.88 6.16 -9.38
CA ALA A 145 -8.70 6.80 -8.83
C ALA A 145 -7.58 6.96 -9.89
N GLN A 146 -7.91 6.77 -11.17
CA GLN A 146 -6.94 6.78 -12.27
C GLN A 146 -7.46 7.58 -13.46
N SER A 147 -6.57 8.36 -14.07
CA SER A 147 -6.77 8.92 -15.40
C SER A 147 -5.70 8.37 -16.35
N ASP A 148 -6.03 8.20 -17.63
CA ASP A 148 -5.08 7.73 -18.64
C ASP A 148 -3.87 8.65 -18.74
N SER A 149 -4.07 9.97 -18.64
CA SER A 149 -2.99 10.97 -18.58
C SER A 149 -2.07 10.74 -17.40
N SER A 150 -2.61 10.34 -16.24
CA SER A 150 -1.81 10.04 -15.06
C SER A 150 -1.06 8.73 -15.18
N LEU A 151 -1.64 7.68 -15.75
CA LEU A 151 -0.91 6.46 -16.05
C LEU A 151 0.23 6.70 -17.04
N LEU A 152 -0.02 7.44 -18.12
CA LEU A 152 0.98 7.78 -19.12
C LEU A 152 2.14 8.57 -18.53
N SER A 153 1.86 9.60 -17.72
CA SER A 153 2.92 10.39 -17.09
C SER A 153 3.68 9.64 -16.00
N LEU A 154 3.14 8.55 -15.46
CA LEU A 154 3.90 7.64 -14.61
C LEU A 154 4.86 6.77 -15.44
N ILE A 155 4.36 6.18 -16.53
CA ILE A 155 5.13 5.32 -17.45
C ILE A 155 6.28 6.09 -18.10
N LEU A 156 6.06 7.38 -18.39
CA LEU A 156 7.06 8.25 -19.01
C LEU A 156 7.94 8.98 -17.99
N CYS A 157 7.98 8.51 -16.73
CA CYS A 157 8.80 9.12 -15.70
C CYS A 157 10.30 8.96 -16.05
N PRO A 158 11.06 10.07 -16.17
CA PRO A 158 12.46 10.00 -16.60
C PRO A 158 13.35 9.21 -15.63
N GLY A 159 14.26 8.39 -16.18
CA GLY A 159 15.23 7.64 -15.39
C GLY A 159 14.68 6.39 -14.70
N LEU A 160 13.44 5.99 -15.02
CA LEU A 160 12.85 4.72 -14.62
C LEU A 160 12.64 3.82 -15.84
N GLU A 161 13.10 2.58 -15.74
CA GLU A 161 12.76 1.53 -16.70
C GLU A 161 11.34 1.06 -16.42
N THR A 162 10.51 1.01 -17.47
CA THR A 162 9.11 0.60 -17.35
C THR A 162 8.87 -0.74 -18.01
N LYS A 163 8.23 -1.66 -17.29
CA LYS A 163 7.75 -2.93 -17.82
C LYS A 163 6.25 -3.09 -17.53
N VAL A 164 5.47 -3.17 -18.61
CA VAL A 164 4.03 -3.43 -18.55
C VAL A 164 3.77 -4.89 -18.94
N ASN A 165 3.05 -5.62 -18.09
CA ASN A 165 2.58 -6.95 -18.39
C ASN A 165 1.06 -7.02 -18.17
N ASP A 166 0.33 -7.49 -19.17
CA ASP A 166 -1.12 -7.65 -19.10
C ASP A 166 -1.46 -9.10 -18.77
N ASP A 167 -2.39 -9.32 -17.84
CA ASP A 167 -3.10 -10.58 -17.67
C ASP A 167 -4.61 -10.37 -17.82
N PHE A 168 -5.37 -11.47 -17.79
CA PHE A 168 -6.82 -11.44 -18.02
C PHE A 168 -7.62 -10.72 -16.91
N ARG A 169 -6.99 -10.35 -15.79
CA ARG A 169 -7.62 -9.68 -14.64
C ARG A 169 -7.14 -8.25 -14.46
N SER A 170 -5.89 -7.98 -14.82
CA SER A 170 -5.19 -6.74 -14.48
C SER A 170 -4.00 -6.48 -15.39
N ARG A 171 -3.65 -5.21 -15.52
CA ARG A 171 -2.38 -4.76 -16.07
C ARG A 171 -1.43 -4.50 -14.92
N ARG A 172 -0.28 -5.16 -14.93
CA ARG A 172 0.83 -4.92 -13.99
C ARG A 172 1.82 -3.95 -14.60
N ILE A 173 2.09 -2.86 -13.89
CA ILE A 173 3.07 -1.85 -14.27
C ILE A 173 4.22 -1.93 -13.27
N ASN A 174 5.44 -2.14 -13.76
CA ASN A 174 6.65 -2.14 -12.95
C ASN A 174 7.54 -0.98 -13.41
N LEU A 175 8.04 -0.22 -12.44
CA LEU A 175 9.00 0.86 -12.64
C LEU A 175 10.23 0.56 -11.81
N SER A 176 11.41 0.56 -12.42
CA SER A 176 12.65 0.19 -11.74
C SER A 176 13.83 1.07 -12.14
N ARG A 177 14.75 1.27 -11.20
CA ARG A 177 16.11 1.77 -11.42
C ARG A 177 17.02 1.22 -10.29
N PRO A 178 18.34 1.42 -10.32
CA PRO A 178 19.19 1.00 -9.19
C PRO A 178 18.63 1.49 -7.85
N ASN A 179 18.48 0.58 -6.89
CA ASN A 179 17.92 0.81 -5.55
C ASN A 179 16.45 1.30 -5.48
N PHE A 180 15.67 1.17 -6.55
CA PHE A 180 14.24 1.53 -6.53
C PHE A 180 13.44 0.56 -7.40
N ASP A 181 12.48 -0.13 -6.78
CA ASP A 181 11.50 -0.99 -7.43
C ASP A 181 10.09 -0.56 -7.02
N LEU A 182 9.21 -0.37 -8.00
CA LEU A 182 7.80 -0.08 -7.80
C LEU A 182 6.95 -0.99 -8.68
N GLN A 183 5.95 -1.61 -8.07
CA GLN A 183 4.92 -2.42 -8.70
C GLN A 183 3.54 -1.83 -8.38
N LEU A 184 2.66 -1.80 -9.39
CA LEU A 184 1.25 -1.54 -9.18
C LEU A 184 0.40 -2.30 -10.20
N PHE A 185 -0.86 -2.52 -9.84
CA PHE A 185 -1.84 -3.18 -10.69
C PHE A 185 -2.97 -2.22 -11.01
N VAL A 186 -3.46 -2.26 -12.24
CA VAL A 186 -4.68 -1.55 -12.66
C VAL A 186 -5.65 -2.57 -13.26
N PRO A 187 -6.97 -2.41 -13.09
CA PRO A 187 -7.95 -3.28 -13.73
C PRO A 187 -7.71 -3.31 -15.23
N ALA A 188 -7.78 -4.49 -15.84
CA ALA A 188 -7.70 -4.59 -17.28
C ALA A 188 -8.84 -3.77 -17.93
N PRO A 189 -8.60 -3.04 -19.02
CA PRO A 189 -9.66 -2.37 -19.76
C PRO A 189 -10.53 -3.44 -20.46
N PHE A 190 -11.58 -3.89 -19.76
CA PHE A 190 -12.62 -4.84 -20.20
C PHE A 190 -12.17 -6.26 -20.61
N PRO A 191 -13.02 -7.29 -20.43
CA PRO A 191 -12.89 -8.50 -21.22
C PRO A 191 -13.20 -8.14 -22.68
N VAL A 192 -12.31 -8.51 -23.60
CA VAL A 192 -12.67 -8.60 -25.02
C VAL A 192 -13.84 -9.57 -25.08
N GLN A 193 -15.07 -9.08 -25.28
CA GLN A 193 -16.18 -9.97 -25.61
C GLN A 193 -15.73 -10.73 -26.86
N PRO A 194 -15.80 -12.07 -26.88
CA PRO A 194 -15.56 -12.80 -28.12
C PRO A 194 -16.55 -12.23 -29.15
N THR A 195 -16.00 -11.68 -30.24
CA THR A 195 -16.81 -11.28 -31.39
C THR A 195 -17.73 -12.44 -31.74
N PRO A 196 -19.06 -12.26 -31.80
CA PRO A 196 -19.93 -13.34 -32.24
C PRO A 196 -19.46 -13.74 -33.64
N MET A 197 -19.06 -15.00 -33.80
CA MET A 197 -18.85 -15.52 -35.15
C MET A 197 -20.16 -15.33 -35.92
N PRO A 198 -20.14 -14.82 -37.16
CA PRO A 198 -21.33 -14.80 -37.98
C PRO A 198 -21.80 -16.24 -38.12
N ALA A 199 -23.04 -16.50 -37.70
CA ALA A 199 -23.70 -17.77 -37.97
C ALA A 199 -23.80 -17.90 -39.50
N PHE A 200 -23.12 -18.90 -40.05
CA PHE A 200 -23.31 -19.36 -41.42
C PHE A 200 -24.55 -20.24 -41.51
#